data_AF-A0A7C4ZT60-F1
#
_entry.id   AF-A0A7C4ZT60-F1
#
_cell.length_a   1.000
_cell.length_b   1.000
_cell.length_c   1.000
_cell.angle_alpha   90.00
_cell.angle_beta   90.00
_cell.angle_gamma   90.00
#
_symmetry.space_group_name_H-M   'P 1'
#
loop_
_entity.id
_entity.type
_entity.pdbx_description
1 polymer ?
#
loop_
_entity_poly.entity_id
_entity_poly.type
_entity_poly.pdbx_seq_one_letter_code
_entity_poly.pdbx_strand_id
1 'polypeptide(L)' 'MSKCPNCKKENPKPAKTWKYGIFTVQAYTCSNCKTEYRDYLDKTGKHAFTLKLQKGKGYIKA' A
#
# COMPACT_ATOMS: atom_id res chain seq x y z
N MET A 1 -10.74 1.52 2.31
CA MET A 1 -9.90 1.84 3.48
C MET A 1 -8.89 0.73 3.64
N SER A 2 -7.59 1.02 3.59
CA SER A 2 -6.56 -0.02 3.75
C SER A 2 -6.09 -0.07 5.19
N LYS A 3 -6.13 -1.25 5.79
CA LYS A 3 -5.50 -1.50 7.08
C LYS A 3 -4.00 -1.60 6.88
N CYS A 4 -3.25 -0.89 7.70
CA CYS A 4 -1.79 -0.99 7.64
C CYS A 4 -1.35 -2.41 8.04
N PRO A 5 -0.52 -3.09 7.23
CA PRO A 5 -0.10 -4.45 7.50
C PRO A 5 0.80 -4.59 8.74
N ASN A 6 1.34 -3.48 9.26
CA ASN A 6 2.17 -3.46 10.45
C ASN A 6 1.37 -3.05 11.70
N CYS A 7 0.67 -1.93 11.59
CA CYS A 7 0.02 -1.25 12.73
C CYS A 7 -1.44 -1.69 12.94
N LYS A 8 -2.01 -2.46 11.99
CA LYS A 8 -3.45 -2.84 11.88
C LYS A 8 -4.46 -1.68 11.93
N LYS A 9 -4.01 -0.44 12.16
CA LYS A 9 -4.82 0.77 12.10
C LYS A 9 -5.28 1.03 10.67
N GLU A 10 -6.48 1.55 10.56
CA GLU A 10 -7.06 1.99 9.30
C GLU A 10 -6.35 3.25 8.82
N ASN A 11 -5.94 3.22 7.56
CA ASN A 11 -5.45 4.41 6.88
C ASN A 11 -6.49 4.83 5.84
N PRO A 12 -7.23 5.92 6.09
CA PRO A 12 -8.36 6.28 5.26
C PRO A 12 -7.93 6.83 3.89
N LYS A 13 -6.74 7.41 3.77
CA LYS A 13 -6.31 8.11 2.55
C LYS A 13 -4.97 7.62 2.02
N PRO A 14 -4.86 7.28 0.71
CA PRO A 14 -3.57 7.07 0.09
C PRO A 14 -2.82 8.40 0.00
N ALA A 15 -1.53 8.38 0.34
CA ALA A 15 -0.64 9.53 0.22
C ALA A 15 -0.39 9.88 -1.26
N LYS A 16 -0.31 8.86 -2.12
CA LYS A 16 -0.10 9.04 -3.55
C LYS A 16 -0.75 7.90 -4.33
N THR A 17 -1.36 8.22 -5.46
CA THR A 17 -1.92 7.22 -6.38
C THR A 17 -1.32 7.45 -7.76
N TRP A 18 -0.88 6.38 -8.43
CA TRP A 18 -0.40 6.43 -9.81
C TRP A 18 -0.74 5.15 -10.55
N LYS A 19 -0.71 5.18 -11.88
CA LYS A 19 -0.87 3.97 -12.70
C LYS A 19 0.49 3.34 -12.98
N TYR A 20 0.56 2.02 -12.89
CA TYR A 20 1.73 1.21 -13.19
C TYR A 20 1.32 0.07 -14.12
N GLY A 21 1.47 0.28 -15.42
CA GLY A 21 0.99 -0.65 -16.45
C GLY A 21 -0.53 -0.85 -16.33
N ILE A 22 -0.94 -2.11 -16.14
CA ILE A 22 -2.35 -2.49 -15.93
C ILE A 22 -2.86 -2.25 -14.50
N PHE A 23 -1.96 -1.89 -13.58
CA PHE A 23 -2.29 -1.74 -12.16
C PHE A 23 -2.46 -0.27 -11.77
N THR A 24 -3.39 0.01 -10.86
CA THR A 24 -3.46 1.28 -10.14
C THR A 24 -2.78 1.10 -8.79
N VAL A 25 -1.69 1.83 -8.56
CA VAL A 25 -0.91 1.77 -7.33
C VAL A 25 -1.36 2.88 -6.41
N GLN A 26 -1.75 2.52 -5.20
CA GLN A 26 -2.09 3.42 -4.11
C GLN A 26 -1.04 3.28 -3.02
N ALA A 27 -0.16 4.26 -2.87
CA ALA A 27 0.77 4.33 -1.76
C ALA A 27 0.11 4.93 -0.53
N TYR A 28 0.36 4.30 0.60
CA TYR A 28 -0.09 4.68 1.92
C TYR A 28 1.10 4.78 2.85
N THR A 29 1.03 5.73 3.76
CA THR A 29 2.00 5.87 4.85
C THR A 29 1.23 5.80 6.15
N CYS A 30 1.42 4.76 6.98
CA CYS A 30 0.76 4.68 8.30
C CYS A 30 1.32 5.81 9.18
N SER A 31 0.49 6.78 9.57
CA SER A 31 0.93 7.91 10.42
C SER A 31 1.44 7.48 11.79
N ASN A 32 1.05 6.30 12.28
CA ASN A 32 1.52 5.75 13.56
C ASN A 32 2.90 5.11 13.44
N CYS A 33 3.05 4.11 12.55
CA CYS A 33 4.28 3.32 12.47
C CYS A 33 5.23 3.79 11.36
N LYS A 34 4.89 4.88 10.68
CA LYS A 34 5.60 5.45 9.51
C LYS A 34 5.92 4.41 8.43
N THR A 35 5.19 3.30 8.42
CA THR A 35 5.38 2.20 7.48
C THR A 35 4.72 2.62 6.17
N GLU A 36 5.52 2.66 5.12
CA GLU A 36 5.05 2.85 3.76
C GLU A 36 4.59 1.52 3.20
N TYR A 37 3.42 1.49 2.59
CA TYR A 37 2.93 0.33 1.86
C TYR A 37 2.17 0.79 0.64
N ARG A 38 2.02 -0.10 -0.34
CA ARG A 38 1.47 0.18 -1.66
C ARG A 38 0.47 -0.91 -1.98
N ASP A 39 -0.78 -0.53 -2.18
CA ASP A 39 -1.79 -1.43 -2.72
C ASP A 39 -1.78 -1.33 -4.24
N TYR A 40 -1.70 -2.48 -4.88
CA TYR A 40 -1.84 -2.63 -6.32
C TYR A 40 -3.25 -3.11 -6.57
N LEU A 41 -4.02 -2.28 -7.27
CA LEU A 41 -5.34 -2.60 -7.78
C LEU A 41 -5.22 -3.02 -9.23
N ASP A 42 -5.96 -4.04 -9.63
CA ASP A 42 -6.09 -4.47 -11.02
C ASP A 42 -6.88 -3.43 -11.85
N LYS A 43 -6.90 -3.59 -13.18
CA LYS A 43 -7.65 -2.72 -14.11
C LYS A 43 -9.15 -2.64 -13.81
N THR A 44 -9.68 -3.63 -13.10
CA THR A 44 -11.07 -3.69 -12.63
C THR A 44 -11.31 -2.96 -11.30
N GLY A 45 -10.28 -2.38 -10.69
CA GLY A 45 -10.35 -1.76 -9.36
C GLY A 45 -10.35 -2.77 -8.21
N LYS A 46 -10.14 -4.06 -8.49
CA LYS A 46 -9.99 -5.10 -7.47
C LYS A 46 -8.58 -5.07 -6.88
N HIS A 47 -8.45 -5.27 -5.57
CA HIS A 47 -7.15 -5.42 -4.92
C HIS A 47 -6.44 -6.67 -5.44
N ALA A 48 -5.25 -6.48 -6.01
CA ALA A 48 -4.40 -7.56 -6.52
C ALA A 48 -3.40 -8.01 -5.44
N PHE A 49 -2.64 -7.06 -4.88
CA PHE A 49 -1.67 -7.35 -3.81
C PHE A 49 -1.20 -6.07 -3.11
N THR A 50 -0.68 -6.23 -1.89
CA THR A 50 -0.04 -5.16 -1.13
C THR A 50 1.47 -5.40 -1.05
N LEU A 51 2.26 -4.36 -1.29
CA LEU A 51 3.69 -4.32 -0.98
C LEU A 51 3.91 -3.44 0.26
N LYS A 52 4.59 -3.93 1.29
CA LYS A 52 5.00 -3.12 2.46
C LYS A 52 6.50 -2.87 2.43
N LEU A 53 6.91 -1.65 2.75
CA LEU A 53 8.31 -1.31 2.95
C LEU A 53 8.76 -1.86 4.29
N GLN A 54 9.71 -2.78 4.27
CA GLN A 54 10.36 -3.30 5.47
C GLN A 54 11.79 -2.76 5.54
N LYS A 55 12.12 -2.12 6.67
CA LYS A 55 13.46 -1.56 6.92
C LYS A 55 14.52 -2.65 6.75
N GLY A 56 15.48 -2.43 5.86
CA GLY A 56 16.56 -3.38 5.55
C GLY A 56 16.24 -4.45 4.49
N LYS A 57 14.97 -4.60 4.04
CA LYS A 57 14.60 -5.57 2.97
C LYS A 57 13.91 -4.92 1.75
N GLY A 58 13.61 -3.63 1.79
CA GLY A 58 12.91 -2.93 0.71
C GLY A 58 11.40 -3.24 0.70
N TYR A 59 10.78 -3.19 -0.48
CA TYR A 59 9.36 -3.50 -0.64
C TYR A 59 9.16 -5.01 -0.72
N ILE A 60 8.47 -5.57 0.27
CA ILE A 60 8.12 -6.99 0.33
C ILE A 60 6.61 -7.16 0.17
N LYS A 61 6.18 -8.26 -0.43
CA LYS A 61 4.74 -8.60 -0.50
C LYS A 61 4.23 -8.83 0.92
N ALA A 62 3.15 -8.14 1.27
CA ALA A 62 2.66 -8.03 2.65
C ALA A 62 2.00 -9.32 3.14
#